data_AF-M2B8W7-F1
#
_entry.id   AF-M2B8W7-F1
#
_cell.length_a   1.000
_cell.length_b   1.000
_cell.length_c   1.000
_cell.angle_alpha   90.00
_cell.angle_beta   90.00
_cell.angle_gamma   90.00
#
_symmetry.space_group_name_H-M   'P 1'
#
loop_
_entity.id
_entity.type
_entity.pdbx_description
1 polymer ?
#
loop_
_entity_poly.entity_id
_entity_poly.type
_entity_poly.pdbx_seq_one_letter_code
_entity_poly.pdbx_strand_id
1 'polypeptide(L)'
;MQYLNYVYDNSDTPVIHTGPVAEREAEYLHRASTHLQPLSDEEYMTGPAGILSGLAKSSYVLDGSTLYWCVEWEPGLIIVQMRPNHEMQWVALRSPSPDFAGREPLPVDGKIEDYDPDENPQYDLIFTPWDAQYDAEYRKFGSFLPADEDVLQRFSDALRHANELGSAMQKRFSNDTSKWYEDCRRNIEKWAGNGVRIANCV
;
A
#
# COMPACT_ATOMS: atom_id res chain seq x y z
N MET A 1 -9.19 1.25 12.80
CA MET A 1 -8.34 1.37 11.59
C MET A 1 -8.77 2.60 10.80
N GLN A 2 -7.83 3.35 10.23
CA GLN A 2 -8.12 4.56 9.46
C GLN A 2 -7.20 4.69 8.25
N TYR A 3 -7.74 5.15 7.13
CA TYR A 3 -6.96 5.59 5.98
C TYR A 3 -6.16 6.83 6.35
N LEU A 4 -5.03 7.02 5.67
CA LEU A 4 -4.20 8.21 5.71
C LEU A 4 -3.89 8.62 4.27
N ASN A 5 -4.20 9.87 3.91
CA ASN A 5 -3.90 10.41 2.59
C ASN A 5 -3.36 11.83 2.65
N TYR A 6 -2.45 12.15 1.74
CA TYR A 6 -1.87 13.49 1.60
C TYR A 6 -2.79 14.34 0.74
N VAL A 7 -3.32 15.44 1.28
CA VAL A 7 -4.15 16.40 0.55
C VAL A 7 -3.34 17.66 0.29
N TYR A 8 -3.25 18.05 -0.99
CA TYR A 8 -2.51 19.23 -1.44
C TYR A 8 -3.51 20.37 -1.70
N ASP A 9 -3.66 21.29 -0.76
CA ASP A 9 -4.67 22.36 -0.76
C ASP A 9 -4.14 23.68 -1.36
N ASN A 10 -3.60 23.64 -2.58
CA ASN A 10 -2.89 24.77 -3.22
C ASN A 10 -1.70 25.34 -2.41
N SER A 11 -1.36 24.74 -1.27
CA SER A 11 -0.15 25.02 -0.51
C SER A 11 0.97 24.07 -0.92
N ASP A 12 2.22 24.48 -0.70
CA ASP A 12 3.40 23.65 -1.00
C ASP A 12 3.57 22.47 -0.02
N THR A 13 2.78 22.42 1.06
CA THR A 13 2.89 21.40 2.12
C THR A 13 1.60 20.60 2.23
N PRO A 14 1.60 19.29 1.93
CA PRO A 14 0.39 18.51 2.04
C PRO A 14 -0.07 18.40 3.50
N VAL A 15 -1.38 18.46 3.70
CA VAL A 15 -2.04 18.14 4.98
C VAL A 15 -2.45 16.67 4.95
N ILE A 16 -2.15 15.93 6.01
CA ILE A 16 -2.60 14.54 6.12
C ILE A 16 -4.05 14.54 6.60
N HIS A 17 -4.91 13.83 5.87
CA HIS A 17 -6.28 13.56 6.27
C HIS A 17 -6.43 12.10 6.67
N THR A 18 -7.42 11.83 7.52
CA THR A 18 -7.85 10.49 7.94
C THR A 18 -9.29 10.26 7.59
N GLY A 19 -9.60 9.03 7.16
CA GLY A 19 -10.97 8.56 6.93
C GLY A 19 -11.14 7.16 7.53
N PRO A 20 -12.36 6.74 7.89
CA PRO A 20 -12.61 5.39 8.38
C PRO A 20 -12.30 4.35 7.29
N VAL A 21 -11.68 3.24 7.69
CA VAL A 21 -11.65 2.03 6.86
C VAL A 21 -12.95 1.28 7.11
N ALA A 22 -13.69 0.94 6.05
CA ALA A 22 -14.91 0.16 6.19
C ALA A 22 -14.60 -1.28 6.63
N GLU A 23 -15.59 -1.94 7.23
CA GLU A 23 -15.41 -3.20 7.95
C GLU A 23 -14.84 -4.29 7.04
N ARG A 24 -15.34 -4.40 5.81
CA ARG A 24 -14.88 -5.38 4.82
C ARG A 24 -13.41 -5.21 4.45
N GLU A 25 -12.94 -3.97 4.28
CA GLU A 25 -11.53 -3.67 3.97
C GLU A 25 -10.63 -3.94 5.18
N ALA A 26 -11.11 -3.63 6.38
CA ALA A 26 -10.39 -3.92 7.62
C ALA A 26 -10.24 -5.43 7.84
N GLU A 27 -11.31 -6.21 7.65
CA GLU A 27 -11.27 -7.68 7.70
C GLU A 27 -10.35 -8.28 6.64
N TYR A 28 -10.40 -7.77 5.41
CA TYR A 28 -9.49 -8.18 4.35
C TYR A 28 -8.03 -7.90 4.74
N LEU A 29 -7.72 -6.70 5.21
CA LEU A 29 -6.37 -6.31 5.63
C LEU A 29 -5.88 -7.17 6.80
N HIS A 30 -6.73 -7.48 7.77
CA HIS A 30 -6.38 -8.36 8.87
C HIS A 30 -6.04 -9.78 8.39
N ARG A 31 -6.82 -10.36 7.48
CA ARG A 31 -6.49 -11.67 6.87
C ARG A 31 -5.20 -11.61 6.05
N ALA A 32 -4.98 -10.53 5.32
CA ALA A 32 -3.72 -10.34 4.60
C ALA A 32 -2.52 -10.23 5.54
N SER A 33 -2.70 -9.59 6.70
CA SER A 33 -1.65 -9.42 7.68
C SER A 33 -1.12 -10.75 8.26
N THR A 34 -1.91 -11.83 8.23
CA THR A 34 -1.46 -13.16 8.71
C THR A 34 -0.45 -13.82 7.76
N HIS A 35 -0.30 -13.30 6.55
CA HIS A 35 0.65 -13.78 5.54
C HIS A 35 1.91 -12.92 5.43
N LEU A 36 2.04 -11.90 6.29
CA LEU A 36 3.22 -11.04 6.32
C LEU A 36 4.48 -11.84 6.65
N GLN A 37 5.50 -11.66 5.83
CA GLN A 37 6.85 -12.16 6.07
C GLN A 37 7.80 -11.02 6.40
N PRO A 38 8.89 -11.26 7.14
CA PRO A 38 9.88 -10.23 7.43
C PRO A 38 10.39 -9.53 6.15
N LEU A 39 10.60 -8.22 6.22
CA LEU A 39 11.23 -7.43 5.18
C LEU A 39 12.55 -6.86 5.71
N SER A 40 13.68 -7.27 5.16
CA SER A 40 14.97 -6.68 5.52
C SER A 40 15.15 -5.29 4.91
N ASP A 41 16.06 -4.50 5.48
CA ASP A 41 16.42 -3.18 4.96
C ASP A 41 16.88 -3.24 3.49
N GLU A 42 17.69 -4.23 3.11
CA GLU A 42 18.15 -4.38 1.72
C GLU A 42 16.99 -4.72 0.78
N GLU A 43 16.08 -5.60 1.20
CA GLU A 43 14.89 -5.94 0.40
C GLU A 43 13.96 -4.74 0.25
N TYR A 44 13.77 -3.93 1.32
CA TYR A 44 13.02 -2.68 1.22
C TYR A 44 13.66 -1.71 0.22
N MET A 45 14.97 -1.48 0.36
CA MET A 45 15.73 -0.53 -0.47
C MET A 45 15.88 -0.96 -1.93
N THR A 46 15.81 -2.25 -2.22
CA THR A 46 15.93 -2.82 -3.58
C THR A 46 14.60 -3.36 -4.11
N GLY A 47 13.48 -3.00 -3.47
CA GLY A 47 12.13 -3.38 -3.86
C GLY A 47 11.15 -2.25 -3.56
N PRO A 48 10.33 -2.32 -2.49
CA PRO A 48 9.24 -1.39 -2.23
C PRO A 48 9.59 0.09 -2.28
N ALA A 49 10.78 0.49 -1.85
CA ALA A 49 11.19 1.89 -1.94
C ALA A 49 11.24 2.43 -3.39
N GLY A 50 11.42 1.56 -4.39
CA GLY A 50 11.31 1.90 -5.80
C GLY A 50 9.92 2.43 -6.18
N ILE A 51 8.85 1.94 -5.53
CA ILE A 51 7.46 2.36 -5.78
C ILE A 51 7.27 3.85 -5.45
N LEU A 52 8.01 4.38 -4.47
CA LEU A 52 8.00 5.80 -4.13
C LEU A 52 8.52 6.71 -5.25
N SER A 53 9.14 6.14 -6.30
CA SER A 53 9.52 6.88 -7.51
C SER A 53 8.39 6.94 -8.55
N GLY A 54 7.34 6.11 -8.41
CA GLY A 54 6.15 6.07 -9.26
C GLY A 54 5.00 6.95 -8.76
N LEU A 55 3.79 6.75 -9.29
CA LEU A 55 2.58 7.49 -8.87
C LEU A 55 1.87 6.86 -7.66
N ALA A 56 2.21 5.62 -7.31
CA ALA A 56 1.59 4.85 -6.22
C ALA A 56 2.11 5.23 -4.82
N LYS A 57 2.21 6.55 -4.53
CA LYS A 57 2.84 7.08 -3.30
C LYS A 57 1.89 7.22 -2.11
N SER A 58 0.62 6.85 -2.27
CA SER A 58 -0.41 7.21 -1.31
C SER A 58 -1.45 6.11 -1.22
N SER A 59 -1.47 5.38 -0.11
CA SER A 59 -2.51 4.41 0.28
C SER A 59 -2.08 3.79 1.60
N TYR A 60 -2.16 4.61 2.66
CA TYR A 60 -1.75 4.20 4.00
C TYR A 60 -2.97 3.86 4.84
N VAL A 61 -2.83 2.83 5.65
CA VAL A 61 -3.82 2.43 6.66
C VAL A 61 -3.12 2.32 8.00
N LEU A 62 -3.58 3.10 8.98
CA LEU A 62 -3.08 3.05 10.35
C LEU A 62 -4.03 2.23 11.24
N ASP A 63 -3.47 1.22 11.88
CA ASP A 63 -4.14 0.40 12.89
C ASP A 63 -3.36 0.40 14.21
N GLY A 64 -3.89 1.10 15.22
CA GLY A 64 -3.11 1.44 16.41
C GLY A 64 -1.84 2.21 16.02
N SER A 65 -0.67 1.62 16.28
CA SER A 65 0.64 2.17 15.87
C SER A 65 1.25 1.43 14.67
N THR A 66 0.55 0.47 14.09
CA THR A 66 1.02 -0.28 12.91
C THR A 66 0.54 0.41 11.64
N LEU A 67 1.47 0.70 10.75
CA LEU A 67 1.18 1.32 9.46
C LEU A 67 1.26 0.28 8.35
N TYR A 68 0.20 0.16 7.57
CA TYR A 68 0.18 -0.61 6.33
C TYR A 68 0.25 0.35 5.16
N TRP A 69 1.16 0.10 4.23
CA TRP A 69 1.21 0.75 2.93
C TRP A 69 0.72 -0.25 1.89
N CYS A 70 -0.46 0.01 1.34
CA CYS A 70 -1.13 -0.82 0.35
C CYS A 70 -0.81 -0.26 -1.03
N VAL A 71 -0.20 -1.07 -1.90
CA VAL A 71 0.27 -0.61 -3.22
C VAL A 71 -0.33 -1.47 -4.30
N GLU A 72 -0.96 -0.83 -5.30
CA GLU A 72 -1.31 -1.52 -6.53
C GLU A 72 -0.04 -1.93 -7.27
N TRP A 73 0.07 -3.22 -7.61
CA TRP A 73 1.16 -3.70 -8.43
C TRP A 73 0.73 -4.91 -9.23
N GLU A 74 0.86 -4.87 -10.55
CA GLU A 74 0.46 -5.98 -11.42
C GLU A 74 1.20 -7.29 -11.03
N PRO A 75 0.49 -8.42 -10.80
CA PRO A 75 -0.94 -8.70 -11.04
C PRO A 75 -1.87 -8.60 -9.80
N GLY A 76 -1.54 -7.80 -8.78
CA GLY A 76 -2.35 -7.63 -7.58
C GLY A 76 -1.94 -6.46 -6.68
N LEU A 77 -1.61 -6.74 -5.42
CA LEU A 77 -1.36 -5.73 -4.39
C LEU A 77 -0.12 -6.11 -3.58
N ILE A 78 0.64 -5.13 -3.10
CA ILE A 78 1.70 -5.34 -2.12
C ILE A 78 1.34 -4.58 -0.85
N ILE A 79 1.40 -5.26 0.29
CA ILE A 79 1.29 -4.63 1.60
C ILE A 79 2.69 -4.59 2.19
N VAL A 80 3.12 -3.40 2.58
CA VAL A 80 4.29 -3.21 3.45
C VAL A 80 3.80 -2.74 4.80
N GLN A 81 4.06 -3.53 5.83
CA GLN A 81 3.78 -3.17 7.22
C GLN A 81 5.03 -2.55 7.85
N MET A 82 4.86 -1.41 8.50
CA MET A 82 5.90 -0.71 9.25
C MET A 82 5.44 -0.46 10.68
N ARG A 83 6.34 -0.62 11.64
CA ARG A 83 6.08 -0.45 13.08
C ARG A 83 7.10 0.48 13.74
N PRO A 84 6.75 1.15 14.85
CA PRO A 84 7.65 2.06 15.57
C PRO A 84 8.92 1.41 16.15
N ASN A 85 8.93 0.08 16.27
CA ASN A 85 10.10 -0.70 16.70
C ASN A 85 11.07 -1.02 15.54
N HIS A 86 10.88 -0.38 14.38
CA HIS A 86 11.67 -0.54 13.15
C HIS A 86 11.48 -1.89 12.44
N GLU A 87 10.54 -2.73 12.91
CA GLU A 87 10.18 -3.94 12.21
C GLU A 87 9.40 -3.60 10.92
N MET A 88 9.86 -4.18 9.81
CA MET A 88 9.15 -4.16 8.54
C MET A 88 8.77 -5.58 8.15
N GLN A 89 7.56 -5.72 7.61
CA GLN A 89 7.07 -6.96 7.05
C GLN A 89 6.35 -6.68 5.75
N TRP A 90 6.17 -7.69 4.91
CA TRP A 90 5.48 -7.50 3.63
C TRP A 90 4.74 -8.74 3.17
N VAL A 91 3.79 -8.56 2.26
CA VAL A 91 3.14 -9.64 1.54
C VAL A 91 2.75 -9.16 0.15
N ALA A 92 2.92 -10.02 -0.85
CA ALA A 92 2.30 -9.85 -2.16
C ALA A 92 0.97 -10.59 -2.17
N LEU A 93 -0.07 -9.94 -2.66
CA LEU A 93 -1.40 -10.49 -2.86
C LEU A 93 -1.69 -10.57 -4.35
N ARG A 94 -2.36 -11.64 -4.77
CA ARG A 94 -2.89 -11.76 -6.13
C ARG A 94 -4.23 -11.06 -6.20
N SER A 95 -4.51 -10.38 -7.31
CA SER A 95 -5.83 -9.78 -7.53
C SER A 95 -6.93 -10.85 -7.41
N PRO A 96 -8.03 -10.57 -6.68
CA PRO A 96 -9.18 -11.46 -6.64
C PRO A 96 -9.83 -11.61 -8.02
N SER A 97 -9.65 -10.64 -8.93
CA SER A 97 -10.02 -10.73 -10.35
C SER A 97 -8.98 -11.57 -11.11
N PRO A 98 -9.34 -12.76 -11.62
CA PRO A 98 -8.37 -13.70 -12.22
C PRO A 98 -7.66 -13.19 -13.47
N ASP A 99 -8.29 -12.29 -14.23
CA ASP A 99 -7.81 -11.71 -15.49
C ASP A 99 -7.44 -10.22 -15.37
N PHE A 100 -7.27 -9.73 -14.13
CA PHE A 100 -6.93 -8.33 -13.87
C PHE A 100 -5.80 -7.83 -14.76
N ALA A 101 -5.98 -6.63 -15.34
CA ALA A 101 -5.06 -6.01 -16.30
C ALA A 101 -4.82 -6.82 -17.60
N GLY A 102 -5.72 -7.76 -17.95
CA GLY A 102 -5.61 -8.56 -19.17
C GLY A 102 -4.63 -9.74 -19.06
N ARG A 103 -4.23 -10.10 -17.84
CA ARG A 103 -3.36 -11.27 -17.59
C ARG A 103 -4.08 -12.58 -17.85
N GLU A 104 -3.33 -13.63 -18.19
CA GLU A 104 -3.88 -14.98 -18.22
C GLU A 104 -4.13 -15.49 -16.78
N PRO A 105 -5.37 -15.90 -16.44
CA PRO A 105 -5.67 -16.47 -15.13
C PRO A 105 -4.87 -17.74 -14.85
N LEU A 106 -4.28 -17.84 -13.66
CA LEU A 106 -3.70 -19.09 -13.17
C LEU A 106 -4.79 -19.95 -12.51
N PRO A 107 -4.60 -21.29 -12.42
CA PRO A 107 -5.55 -22.16 -11.73
C PRO A 107 -5.84 -21.75 -10.28
N VAL A 108 -4.88 -21.12 -9.60
CA VAL A 108 -5.04 -20.62 -8.22
C VAL A 108 -5.93 -19.38 -8.12
N ASP A 109 -6.16 -18.67 -9.23
CA ASP A 109 -6.94 -17.43 -9.24
C ASP A 109 -8.45 -17.66 -9.14
N GLY A 110 -8.92 -18.89 -9.39
CA GLY A 110 -10.34 -19.20 -9.46
C GLY A 110 -10.94 -18.83 -10.82
N LYS A 111 -12.26 -18.67 -10.87
CA LYS A 111 -12.99 -18.34 -12.08
C LYS A 111 -13.48 -16.89 -12.05
N ILE A 112 -13.54 -16.25 -13.21
CA ILE A 112 -13.97 -14.85 -13.33
C ILE A 112 -15.44 -14.68 -12.94
N GLU A 113 -16.27 -15.70 -13.15
CA GLU A 113 -17.70 -15.65 -12.80
C GLU A 113 -17.95 -15.68 -11.29
N ASP A 114 -16.95 -16.10 -10.51
CA ASP A 114 -17.00 -16.11 -9.04
C ASP A 114 -16.52 -14.76 -8.45
N TYR A 115 -16.09 -13.82 -9.30
CA TYR A 115 -15.61 -12.50 -8.90
C TYR A 115 -16.72 -11.46 -9.04
N ASP A 116 -17.10 -10.84 -7.92
CA ASP A 116 -17.99 -9.69 -7.91
C ASP A 116 -17.14 -8.39 -7.97
N PRO A 117 -17.23 -7.60 -9.07
CA PRO A 117 -16.49 -6.36 -9.19
C PRO A 117 -16.93 -5.28 -8.18
N ASP A 118 -18.14 -5.37 -7.63
CA ASP A 118 -18.66 -4.43 -6.64
C ASP A 118 -18.16 -4.76 -5.20
N GLU A 119 -17.57 -5.95 -5.02
CA GLU A 119 -16.99 -6.42 -3.76
C GLU A 119 -15.48 -6.64 -3.86
N ASN A 120 -14.71 -5.55 -4.01
CA ASN A 120 -13.26 -5.63 -4.11
C ASN A 120 -12.53 -4.87 -2.99
N PRO A 121 -12.50 -5.41 -1.75
CA PRO A 121 -11.83 -4.77 -0.63
C PRO A 121 -10.32 -4.56 -0.88
N GLN A 122 -9.69 -5.38 -1.73
CA GLN A 122 -8.28 -5.17 -2.11
C GLN A 122 -8.11 -3.87 -2.91
N TYR A 123 -9.00 -3.62 -3.86
CA TYR A 123 -8.98 -2.39 -4.65
C TYR A 123 -9.33 -1.19 -3.78
N ASP A 124 -10.38 -1.31 -2.96
CA ASP A 124 -10.87 -0.20 -2.14
C ASP A 124 -9.84 0.28 -1.11
N LEU A 125 -8.99 -0.62 -0.58
CA LEU A 125 -7.87 -0.26 0.31
C LEU A 125 -6.88 0.72 -0.33
N ILE A 126 -6.80 0.76 -1.67
CA ILE A 126 -5.90 1.62 -2.42
C ILE A 126 -6.67 2.83 -2.98
N PHE A 127 -7.75 2.57 -3.69
CA PHE A 127 -8.39 3.59 -4.50
C PHE A 127 -9.29 4.53 -3.69
N THR A 128 -9.86 4.07 -2.57
CA THR A 128 -10.62 4.95 -1.67
C THR A 128 -9.76 6.13 -1.16
N PRO A 129 -8.58 5.91 -0.53
CA PRO A 129 -7.73 7.02 -0.11
C PRO A 129 -7.09 7.78 -1.28
N TRP A 130 -6.81 7.11 -2.40
CA TRP A 130 -6.28 7.74 -3.60
C TRP A 130 -7.27 8.76 -4.19
N ASP A 131 -8.52 8.37 -4.44
CA ASP A 131 -9.54 9.26 -4.99
C ASP A 131 -9.78 10.45 -4.06
N ALA A 132 -9.85 10.20 -2.75
CA ALA A 132 -9.96 11.24 -1.74
C ALA A 132 -8.73 12.18 -1.71
N GLN A 133 -7.54 11.75 -2.11
CA GLN A 133 -6.39 12.66 -2.19
C GLN A 133 -6.61 13.77 -3.24
N TYR A 134 -7.22 13.45 -4.38
CA TYR A 134 -7.37 14.40 -5.49
C TYR A 134 -8.75 15.07 -5.54
N ASP A 135 -9.79 14.44 -5.00
CA ASP A 135 -11.16 14.91 -5.15
C ASP A 135 -11.82 15.24 -3.79
N ALA A 136 -12.32 16.47 -3.67
CA ALA A 136 -12.99 16.97 -2.48
C ALA A 136 -14.33 16.30 -2.19
N GLU A 137 -15.04 15.84 -3.23
CA GLU A 137 -16.30 15.10 -3.07
C GLU A 137 -16.03 13.73 -2.48
N TYR A 138 -15.03 13.00 -2.99
CA TYR A 138 -14.59 11.72 -2.41
C TYR A 138 -14.10 11.90 -0.96
N ARG A 139 -13.39 12.99 -0.64
CA ARG A 139 -13.08 13.31 0.77
C ARG A 139 -14.32 13.46 1.62
N LYS A 140 -15.30 14.23 1.14
CA LYS A 140 -16.54 14.48 1.87
C LYS A 140 -17.35 13.20 2.07
N PHE A 141 -17.51 12.39 1.03
CA PHE A 141 -18.23 11.12 1.10
C PHE A 141 -17.53 10.11 2.00
N GLY A 142 -16.21 9.99 1.87
CA GLY A 142 -15.39 9.13 2.72
C GLY A 142 -15.12 9.67 4.11
N SER A 143 -15.72 10.80 4.50
CA SER A 143 -15.52 11.44 5.82
C SER A 143 -14.05 11.70 6.16
N PHE A 144 -13.24 12.07 5.16
CA PHE A 144 -11.82 12.39 5.35
C PHE A 144 -11.64 13.78 5.97
N LEU A 145 -11.09 13.81 7.18
CA LEU A 145 -10.84 15.04 7.96
C LEU A 145 -9.35 15.20 8.23
N PRO A 146 -8.83 16.42 8.47
CA PRO A 146 -7.44 16.60 8.88
C PRO A 146 -7.08 15.73 10.09
N ALA A 147 -5.94 15.05 10.01
CA ALA A 147 -5.43 14.22 11.09
C ALA A 147 -5.08 15.06 12.32
N ASP A 148 -5.37 14.54 13.51
CA ASP A 148 -4.93 15.16 14.76
C ASP A 148 -3.45 14.86 15.07
N GLU A 149 -2.91 15.54 16.08
CA GLU A 149 -1.50 15.42 16.47
C GLU A 149 -1.10 14.00 16.90
N ASP A 150 -2.01 13.24 17.53
CA ASP A 150 -1.73 11.88 17.97
C ASP A 150 -1.59 10.93 16.76
N VAL A 151 -2.48 11.06 15.78
CA VAL A 151 -2.39 10.29 14.54
C VAL A 151 -1.12 10.62 13.77
N LEU A 152 -0.79 11.91 13.65
CA LEU A 152 0.42 12.37 12.98
C LEU A 152 1.68 11.81 13.66
N GLN A 153 1.71 11.78 15.00
CA GLN A 153 2.82 11.22 15.76
C GLN A 153 2.96 9.71 15.50
N ARG A 154 1.86 8.94 15.60
CA ARG A 154 1.89 7.49 15.33
C ARG A 154 2.32 7.16 13.91
N PHE A 155 1.84 7.93 12.94
CA PHE A 155 2.23 7.79 11.54
C PHE A 155 3.73 8.08 11.34
N SER A 156 4.21 9.19 11.89
CA SER A 156 5.63 9.57 11.83
C SER A 156 6.53 8.53 12.51
N ASP A 157 6.09 7.97 13.64
CA ASP A 157 6.86 6.96 14.37
C ASP A 157 6.95 5.65 13.59
N ALA A 158 5.85 5.22 12.96
CA ALA A 158 5.86 4.03 12.12
C ALA A 158 6.71 4.20 10.86
N LEU A 159 6.72 5.39 10.23
CA LEU A 159 7.51 5.66 9.02
C LEU A 159 9.00 5.96 9.28
N ARG A 160 9.41 6.18 10.53
CA ARG A 160 10.74 6.68 10.87
C ARG A 160 11.86 5.89 10.20
N HIS A 161 11.84 4.56 10.37
CA HIS A 161 12.87 3.67 9.79
C HIS A 161 12.87 3.71 8.26
N ALA A 162 11.69 3.68 7.63
CA ALA A 162 11.55 3.76 6.17
C ALA A 162 12.11 5.09 5.61
N ASN A 163 11.92 6.20 6.31
CA ASN A 163 12.46 7.52 5.96
C ASN A 163 14.00 7.59 6.11
N GLU A 164 14.54 6.98 7.18
CA GLU A 164 15.99 6.83 7.37
C GLU A 164 16.62 6.02 6.23
N LEU A 165 16.00 4.90 5.84
CA LEU A 165 16.41 4.10 4.69
C LEU A 165 16.33 4.90 3.40
N GLY A 166 15.27 5.66 3.16
CA GLY A 166 15.15 6.53 1.99
C GLY A 166 16.32 7.52 1.85
N SER A 167 16.77 8.08 2.96
CA SER A 167 17.94 8.97 3.01
C SER A 167 19.25 8.24 2.70
N ALA A 168 19.40 7.00 3.16
CA ALA A 168 20.56 6.16 2.86
C ALA A 168 20.58 5.73 1.38
N MET A 169 19.41 5.38 0.84
CA MET A 169 19.25 5.01 -0.56
C MET A 169 19.60 6.12 -1.52
N GLN A 170 19.12 7.34 -1.24
CA GLN A 170 19.42 8.50 -2.09
C GLN A 170 20.94 8.69 -2.22
N LYS A 171 21.71 8.45 -1.16
CA LYS A 171 23.18 8.51 -1.20
C LYS A 171 23.81 7.33 -1.95
N ARG A 172 23.26 6.12 -1.79
CA ARG A 172 23.80 4.88 -2.37
C ARG A 172 23.57 4.78 -3.88
N PHE A 173 22.40 5.21 -4.35
CA PHE A 173 21.94 5.01 -5.73
C PHE A 173 21.87 6.31 -6.55
N SER A 174 22.36 7.45 -6.02
CA SER A 174 22.32 8.75 -6.72
C SER A 174 22.95 8.75 -8.11
N ASN A 175 23.95 7.88 -8.32
CA ASN A 175 24.73 7.87 -9.56
C ASN A 175 24.06 7.07 -10.68
N ASP A 176 23.07 6.22 -10.38
CA ASP A 176 22.37 5.39 -11.36
C ASP A 176 20.94 5.05 -10.89
N THR A 177 20.15 6.10 -10.67
CA THR A 177 18.78 5.99 -10.16
C THR A 177 17.87 5.19 -11.10
N SER A 178 18.08 5.31 -12.41
CA SER A 178 17.28 4.58 -13.41
C SER A 178 17.50 3.07 -13.32
N LYS A 179 18.76 2.62 -13.22
CA LYS A 179 19.05 1.20 -13.04
C LYS A 179 18.52 0.67 -11.72
N TRP A 180 18.70 1.42 -10.63
CA TRP A 180 18.16 1.06 -9.32
C TRP A 180 16.63 0.88 -9.36
N TYR A 181 15.92 1.79 -10.03
CA TYR A 181 14.47 1.68 -10.20
C TYR A 181 14.06 0.43 -10.99
N GLU A 182 14.74 0.13 -12.11
CA GLU A 182 14.48 -1.09 -12.88
C GLU A 182 14.76 -2.37 -12.09
N ASP A 183 15.80 -2.37 -11.26
CA ASP A 183 16.11 -3.49 -10.37
C ASP A 183 15.01 -3.66 -9.30
N CYS A 184 14.52 -2.56 -8.72
CA CYS A 184 13.37 -2.59 -7.80
C CYS A 184 12.12 -3.16 -8.48
N ARG A 185 11.76 -2.64 -9.65
CA ARG A 185 10.61 -3.08 -10.44
C ARG A 185 10.66 -4.59 -10.68
N ARG A 186 11.81 -5.11 -11.13
CA ARG A 186 12.00 -6.54 -11.39
C ARG A 186 11.88 -7.40 -10.12
N ASN A 187 12.40 -6.93 -8.99
CA ASN A 187 12.28 -7.63 -7.71
C ASN A 187 10.82 -7.67 -7.24
N ILE A 188 10.11 -6.54 -7.37
CA ILE A 188 8.70 -6.43 -7.01
C ILE A 188 7.83 -7.34 -7.90
N GLU A 189 8.06 -7.38 -9.22
CA GLU A 189 7.34 -8.27 -10.14
C GLU A 189 7.53 -9.75 -9.77
N LYS A 190 8.74 -10.14 -9.38
CA LYS A 190 9.01 -11.51 -8.89
C LYS A 190 8.23 -11.82 -7.61
N TRP A 191 8.07 -10.84 -6.72
CA TRP A 191 7.30 -10.98 -5.49
C TRP A 191 5.81 -11.09 -5.79
N ALA A 192 5.27 -10.14 -6.57
CA ALA A 192 3.87 -10.08 -6.96
C ALA A 192 3.41 -11.33 -7.74
N GLY A 193 4.27 -11.88 -8.60
CA GLY A 193 3.99 -13.12 -9.33
C GLY A 193 3.75 -14.34 -8.43
N ASN A 194 4.29 -14.33 -7.20
CA ASN A 194 4.15 -15.40 -6.21
C ASN A 194 3.21 -15.02 -5.05
N GLY A 195 2.36 -14.01 -5.24
CA GLY A 195 1.47 -13.53 -4.20
C GLY A 195 0.48 -14.59 -3.71
N VAL A 196 -0.03 -14.39 -2.50
CA VAL A 196 -1.11 -15.22 -1.93
C VAL A 196 -2.48 -14.72 -2.42
N ARG A 197 -3.43 -15.63 -2.63
CA ARG A 197 -4.82 -15.26 -2.91
C ARG A 197 -5.61 -15.29 -1.61
N ILE A 198 -6.34 -14.22 -1.34
CA ILE A 198 -7.25 -14.12 -0.20
C ILE A 198 -8.66 -14.01 -0.79
N ALA A 199 -9.57 -14.86 -0.34
CA ALA A 199 -10.96 -14.79 -0.80
C ALA A 199 -11.61 -13.50 -0.28
N ASN A 200 -12.46 -12.85 -1.08
CA ASN A 200 -13.34 -11.80 -0.57
C ASN A 200 -14.29 -12.44 0.48
N CYS A 201 -14.68 -11.69 1.52
CA CYS A 201 -15.63 -12.21 2.51
C CYS A 201 -16.95 -12.59 1.80
N VAL A 202 -17.63 -13.64 2.28
CA VAL A 202 -18.96 -14.10 1.82
C VAL A 202 -19.98 -13.78 2.89
#